data_AF-A0A938FWR6-F1
#
_entry.id   AF-A0A938FWR6-F1
#
_cell.length_a   1.000
_cell.length_b   1.000
_cell.length_c   1.000
_cell.angle_alpha   90.00
_cell.angle_beta   90.00
_cell.angle_gamma   90.00
#
_symmetry.space_group_name_H-M   'P 1'
#
loop_
_entity.id
_entity.type
_entity.pdbx_description
1 polymer ?
#
loop_
_entity_poly.entity_id
_entity_poly.type
_entity_poly.pdbx_seq_one_letter_code
_entity_poly.pdbx_strand_id
1 'polypeptide(L)' 'MFCFGVFYHARDIPSGGAALRVGQQAPDFTLAGVDGNPVTLSQLRQGQRAVLLIFYRGYW' A
#
# COMPACT_ATOMS: atom_id res chain seq x y z
N MET A 1 8.29 10.94 32.34
CA MET A 1 7.65 9.61 32.31
C MET A 1 6.58 9.46 31.21
N PHE A 2 6.15 10.53 30.51
CA PHE A 2 5.14 10.45 29.43
C PHE A 2 5.71 10.01 28.06
N CYS A 3 6.91 10.49 27.68
CA CYS A 3 7.47 10.22 26.36
C CYS A 3 7.90 8.75 26.12
N PHE A 4 8.29 8.01 27.17
CA PHE A 4 8.79 6.64 26.99
C PHE A 4 7.67 5.66 26.58
N GLY A 5 6.47 5.79 27.16
CA GLY A 5 5.33 4.92 26.84
C GLY A 5 4.80 5.12 25.42
N VAL A 6 4.73 6.37 24.95
CA VAL A 6 4.26 6.70 23.59
C VAL A 6 5.21 6.16 22.52
N PHE A 7 6.53 6.32 22.68
CA PHE A 7 7.51 5.80 21.71
C PHE A 7 7.69 4.29 21.77
N TYR A 8 7.49 3.66 22.94
CA TYR A 8 7.59 2.20 23.08
C TYR A 8 6.37 1.50 22.44
N HIS A 9 5.14 1.94 22.75
CA HIS A 9 3.92 1.35 22.17
C HIS A 9 3.68 1.73 20.71
N ALA A 10 4.14 2.90 20.24
CA ALA A 10 4.01 3.27 18.83
C ALA A 10 4.86 2.42 17.88
N ARG A 11 5.80 1.62 18.40
CA ARG A 11 6.60 0.66 17.62
C ARG A 11 5.89 -0.68 17.43
N ASP A 12 4.85 -0.96 18.22
CA ASP A 12 4.02 -2.16 18.11
C ASP A 12 2.87 -1.93 17.12
N ILE A 13 3.15 -1.34 15.95
CA ILE A 13 2.21 -1.40 14.83
C ILE A 13 2.39 -2.81 14.25
N PRO A 14 1.43 -3.73 14.44
CA PRO A 14 1.57 -5.07 13.88
C PRO A 14 1.71 -4.93 12.36
N SER A 15 2.75 -5.55 11.81
CA SER A 15 2.84 -5.76 10.37
C SER A 15 1.53 -6.43 9.93
N GLY A 16 0.77 -5.80 9.04
CA GLY A 16 -0.53 -6.32 8.63
C GLY A 16 -0.39 -7.79 8.25
N GLY A 17 -1.12 -8.69 8.93
CA GLY A 17 -0.96 -10.14 8.77
C GLY A 17 -1.17 -10.65 7.33
N ALA A 18 -1.71 -9.79 6.45
CA ALA A 18 -1.93 -10.04 5.03
C ALA A 18 -0.96 -9.28 4.10
N ALA A 19 0.17 -8.77 4.60
CA ALA A 19 1.16 -8.10 3.77
C ALA A 19 1.76 -9.06 2.72
N LEU A 20 1.84 -8.58 1.48
CA LEU A 20 2.35 -9.37 0.36
C LEU A 20 3.86 -9.62 0.52
N ARG A 21 4.30 -10.86 0.27
CA ARG A 21 5.71 -11.25 0.31
C ARG A 21 6.37 -11.13 -1.06
N VAL A 22 7.69 -11.00 -1.09
CA VAL A 22 8.46 -11.01 -2.34
C VAL A 22 8.22 -12.31 -3.10
N GLY A 23 8.04 -12.21 -4.42
CA GLY A 23 7.74 -13.34 -5.30
C GLY A 23 6.27 -13.74 -5.34
N GLN A 24 5.43 -13.25 -4.41
CA GLN A 24 3.99 -13.42 -4.52
C GLN A 24 3.41 -12.45 -5.55
N GLN A 25 2.51 -12.94 -6.39
CA GLN A 25 1.81 -12.09 -7.34
C GLN A 25 0.87 -11.13 -6.58
N ALA A 26 1.00 -9.84 -6.86
CA ALA A 26 0.09 -8.86 -6.25
C ALA A 26 -1.34 -9.09 -6.80
N PRO A 27 -2.36 -9.17 -5.91
CA PRO A 27 -3.75 -9.30 -6.29
C PRO A 27 -4.18 -8.18 -7.23
N ASP A 28 -5.12 -8.47 -8.12
CA ASP A 28 -5.70 -7.42 -8.97
C ASP A 28 -6.63 -6.54 -8.15
N PHE A 29 -6.67 -5.25 -8.50
CA PHE A 29 -7.55 -4.27 -7.89
C PHE A 29 -7.81 -3.13 -8.86
N THR A 30 -8.89 -2.40 -8.59
CA THR A 30 -9.29 -1.21 -9.35
C THR A 30 -9.43 -0.03 -8.38
N LEU A 31 -8.85 1.11 -8.74
CA LEU A 31 -8.96 2.37 -8.00
C LEU A 31 -9.42 3.48 -8.95
N ALA A 32 -9.99 4.54 -8.39
CA ALA A 32 -10.21 5.77 -9.15
C ALA A 32 -8.85 6.45 -9.40
N GLY A 33 -8.61 6.81 -10.66
CA GLY A 33 -7.49 7.64 -11.07
C GLY A 33 -7.69 9.10 -10.66
N VAL A 34 -6.67 9.91 -10.92
CA VAL A 34 -6.68 11.36 -10.61
C VAL A 34 -7.77 12.13 -11.34
N ASP A 35 -8.20 11.63 -12.50
CA ASP A 35 -9.27 12.13 -13.35
C ASP A 35 -10.63 11.50 -13.02
N GLY A 36 -10.70 10.62 -12.01
CA GLY A 36 -11.89 9.87 -11.64
C GLY A 36 -12.15 8.62 -12.48
N ASN A 37 -11.37 8.38 -13.53
CA ASN A 37 -11.52 7.18 -14.36
C ASN A 37 -10.98 5.94 -13.64
N PRO A 38 -11.60 4.76 -13.81
CA PRO A 38 -11.13 3.55 -13.17
C PRO A 38 -9.77 3.10 -13.76
N VAL A 39 -8.84 2.74 -12.88
CA VAL A 39 -7.52 2.19 -13.23
C VAL A 39 -7.36 0.84 -12.55
N THR A 40 -7.03 -0.19 -13.33
CA THR A 40 -6.84 -1.57 -12.83
C THR A 40 -5.38 -1.99 -12.93
N LEU A 41 -4.89 -2.75 -11.94
CA LEU A 41 -3.50 -3.22 -11.91
C LEU A 41 -3.15 -4.10 -13.13
N SER A 42 -4.06 -4.98 -13.56
CA SER A 42 -3.88 -5.80 -14.77
C SER A 42 -3.67 -4.98 -16.04
N GLN A 43 -4.42 -3.88 -16.22
CA GLN A 43 -4.23 -2.95 -17.35
C GLN A 43 -2.84 -2.30 -17.33
N LEU A 44 -2.37 -1.86 -16.15
CA LEU A 44 -1.04 -1.26 -16.02
C LEU A 44 0.08 -2.26 -16.35
N ARG A 45 -0.07 -3.53 -15.93
CA ARG A 45 0.91 -4.60 -16.21
C ARG A 45 1.00 -4.96 -17.70
N GLN A 46 -0.07 -4.80 -18.47
CA GLN A 46 -0.05 -5.07 -19.91
C GLN A 46 0.75 -4.01 -20.68
N GLY A 47 0.70 -2.75 -20.24
CA GLY A 47 1.37 -1.63 -20.90
C GLY A 47 2.75 -1.25 -20.35
N GLN A 48 3.16 -1.80 -19.19
CA GLN A 48 4.37 -1.37 -18.47
C GLN A 48 5.26 -2.55 -18.06
N ARG A 49 6.57 -2.32 -18.03
CA ARG A 49 7.56 -3.32 -17.60
C ARG A 49 7.50 -3.62 -16.10
N ALA A 50 7.07 -2.66 -15.28
CA ALA A 50 6.91 -2.79 -13.84
C ALA A 50 5.87 -1.78 -13.31
N VAL A 51 5.29 -2.05 -12.13
CA VAL A 51 4.35 -1.16 -11.44
C VAL A 51 4.83 -0.95 -10.00
N LEU A 52 4.94 0.31 -9.56
CA LEU A 52 5.27 0.68 -8.19
C LEU A 52 3.99 1.04 -7.42
N LEU A 53 3.75 0.39 -6.28
CA LEU A 53 2.61 0.67 -5.41
C LEU A 53 3.10 1.44 -4.18
N ILE A 54 2.58 2.64 -3.98
CA ILE A 54 2.84 3.47 -2.80
C ILE A 54 1.56 3.53 -1.97
N PHE A 55 1.56 2.84 -0.83
CA PHE A 55 0.48 2.95 0.15
C PHE A 55 0.75 4.17 1.05
N TYR A 56 -0.15 5.14 1.03
CA TYR A 56 -0.03 6.35 1.82
C TYR A 56 -1.21 6.47 2.78
N ARG A 57 -0.94 6.82 4.05
CA ARG A 57 -1.96 7.00 5.09
C ARG A 57 -2.04 8.48 5.49
N GLY A 58 -2.97 9.21 4.87
CA GLY A 58 -3.24 10.62 5.15
C GLY A 58 -3.81 11.31 3.91
N TYR A 59 -4.64 12.33 4.11
CA TYR A 59 -4.95 13.32 3.08
C TYR A 59 -3.98 14.49 3.29
N TRP A 60 -3.42 15.02 2.20
CA TRP A 60 -2.75 16.32 2.24
C TRP A 60 -3.78 17.43 2.47
#